data_AF-A0A4Q3ARE5-F1
#
_entry.id   AF-A0A4Q3ARE5-F1
#
_cell.length_a   1.000
_cell.length_b   1.000
_cell.length_c   1.000
_cell.angle_alpha   90.00
_cell.angle_beta   90.00
_cell.angle_gamma   90.00
#
_symmetry.space_group_name_H-M   'P 1'
#
loop_
_entity.id
_entity.type
_entity.pdbx_description
1 polymer ?
#
loop_
_entity_poly.entity_id
_entity_poly.type
_entity_poly.pdbx_seq_one_letter_code
_entity_poly.pdbx_strand_id
1 'polypeptide(L)'
;MMSNTWFRKITTDPSDFGRVMDAIDHFMMEYHEAERELTVKGKRIDAVASHIPGIIAFRYAQLQELEMILKHMEVLVDREIVKQTKWFMESYPRAITEPTARKYAEAHDDVFARVLIKHEVAVARNCFLSLFKGIEAMHYQIRNIVELRKAGIEDAEFS
;
A
#
# COMPACT_ATOMS: atom_id res chain seq x y z
N MET A 1 13.08 13.59 -12.54
CA MET A 1 11.67 13.82 -12.92
C MET A 1 10.80 13.14 -11.86
N MET A 2 10.48 13.83 -10.76
CA MET A 2 9.51 13.38 -9.75
C MET A 2 8.53 14.53 -9.50
N SER A 3 7.82 14.91 -10.56
CA SER A 3 6.81 15.98 -10.49
C SER A 3 5.49 15.37 -10.01
N ASN A 4 5.09 15.74 -8.79
CA ASN A 4 3.77 15.51 -8.17
C ASN A 4 3.42 14.07 -7.74
N THR A 5 4.06 13.60 -6.67
CA THR A 5 3.57 12.47 -5.87
C THR A 5 2.40 12.91 -4.97
N TRP A 6 1.40 12.03 -4.76
CA TRP A 6 0.37 12.15 -3.73
C TRP A 6 0.99 12.35 -2.35
N PHE A 7 2.11 11.68 -2.08
CA PHE A 7 2.84 11.88 -0.84
C PHE A 7 3.18 13.37 -0.58
N ARG A 8 3.64 14.09 -1.62
CA ARG A 8 3.95 15.53 -1.49
C ARG A 8 2.70 16.37 -1.24
N LYS A 9 1.58 16.03 -1.88
CA LYS A 9 0.30 16.72 -1.68
C LYS A 9 -0.22 16.55 -0.25
N ILE A 10 -0.13 15.34 0.30
CA ILE A 10 -0.54 15.01 1.67
C ILE A 10 0.36 15.74 2.67
N THR A 11 1.67 15.65 2.50
CA THR A 11 2.64 16.25 3.45
C THR A 11 2.69 17.79 3.42
N THR A 12 2.10 18.43 2.41
CA THR A 12 1.98 19.90 2.36
C THR A 12 1.09 20.43 3.48
N ASP A 13 0.05 19.70 3.86
CA ASP A 13 -0.78 20.01 5.02
C ASP A 13 -1.10 18.71 5.78
N PRO A 14 -0.31 18.36 6.80
CA PRO A 14 -0.48 17.12 7.57
C PRO A 14 -1.77 17.05 8.40
N SER A 15 -2.55 18.14 8.46
CA SER A 15 -3.85 18.18 9.15
C SER A 15 -5.03 17.91 8.21
N ASP A 16 -4.81 18.01 6.90
CA ASP A 16 -5.81 17.76 5.86
C ASP A 16 -5.84 16.27 5.49
N PHE A 17 -6.69 15.52 6.19
CA PHE A 17 -6.92 14.10 5.91
C PHE A 17 -7.73 13.85 4.63
N GLY A 18 -8.41 14.86 4.07
CA GLY A 18 -9.18 14.71 2.83
C GLY A 18 -8.29 14.26 1.67
N ARG A 19 -7.08 14.81 1.58
CA ARG A 19 -6.07 14.42 0.58
C ARG A 19 -5.61 12.97 0.69
N VAL A 20 -5.68 12.39 1.89
CA VAL A 20 -5.33 10.97 2.09
C VAL A 20 -6.44 10.10 1.50
N MET A 21 -7.70 10.47 1.70
CA MET A 21 -8.85 9.77 1.11
C MET A 21 -8.82 9.87 -0.41
N ASP A 22 -8.58 11.06 -0.97
CA ASP A 22 -8.45 11.24 -2.42
C ASP A 22 -7.32 10.39 -3.02
N ALA A 23 -6.20 10.24 -2.29
CA ALA A 23 -5.10 9.39 -2.70
C ALA A 23 -5.50 7.91 -2.69
N ILE A 24 -6.21 7.46 -1.65
CA ILE A 24 -6.72 6.08 -1.58
C ILE A 24 -7.62 5.78 -2.78
N ASP A 25 -8.59 6.65 -3.07
CA ASP A 25 -9.51 6.47 -4.20
C ASP A 25 -8.76 6.41 -5.54
N HIS A 26 -7.78 7.30 -5.73
CA HIS A 26 -6.92 7.27 -6.91
C HIS A 26 -6.17 5.94 -7.04
N PHE A 27 -5.52 5.48 -5.98
CA PHE A 27 -4.77 4.22 -6.00
C PHE A 27 -5.69 3.00 -6.18
N MET A 28 -6.89 3.00 -5.59
CA MET A 28 -7.84 1.91 -5.77
C MET A 28 -8.36 1.82 -7.21
N MET A 29 -8.60 2.97 -7.86
CA MET A 29 -8.92 3.01 -9.30
C MET A 29 -7.76 2.45 -10.15
N GLU A 30 -6.53 2.87 -9.86
CA GLU A 30 -5.31 2.36 -10.51
C GLU A 30 -5.14 0.85 -10.32
N TYR A 31 -5.42 0.34 -9.11
CA TYR A 31 -5.38 -1.08 -8.79
C TYR A 31 -6.35 -1.89 -9.65
N HIS A 32 -7.62 -1.47 -9.73
CA HIS A 32 -8.63 -2.17 -10.53
C HIS A 32 -8.30 -2.16 -12.02
N GLU A 33 -7.70 -1.08 -12.52
CA GLU A 33 -7.17 -1.07 -13.88
C GLU A 33 -6.02 -2.07 -14.06
N ALA A 34 -5.10 -2.12 -13.09
CA ALA A 34 -3.92 -2.97 -13.12
C ALA A 34 -4.23 -4.47 -13.03
N GLU A 35 -5.38 -4.88 -12.45
CA GLU A 35 -5.79 -6.29 -12.44
C GLU A 35 -5.85 -6.89 -13.86
N ARG A 36 -6.15 -6.06 -14.86
CA ARG A 36 -6.17 -6.47 -16.29
C ARG A 36 -4.78 -6.83 -16.82
N GLU A 37 -3.72 -6.33 -16.20
CA GLU A 37 -2.33 -6.63 -16.57
C GLU A 37 -1.94 -8.08 -16.27
N LEU A 38 -2.59 -8.71 -15.30
CA LEU A 38 -2.40 -10.12 -14.95
C LEU A 38 -3.03 -11.09 -15.98
N THR A 39 -3.89 -10.59 -16.87
CA THR A 39 -4.55 -11.42 -17.88
C THR A 39 -3.70 -11.51 -19.15
N VAL A 40 -3.19 -12.72 -19.43
CA VAL A 40 -2.31 -13.01 -20.59
C VAL A 40 -2.94 -13.93 -21.64
N LYS A 41 -4.19 -14.38 -21.42
CA LYS A 41 -4.89 -15.28 -22.34
C LYS A 41 -4.99 -14.65 -23.73
N GLY A 42 -4.61 -15.42 -24.76
CA GLY A 42 -4.65 -14.98 -26.16
C GLY A 42 -3.54 -14.00 -26.57
N LYS A 43 -2.63 -13.62 -25.67
CA LYS A 43 -1.47 -12.77 -25.98
C LYS A 43 -0.28 -13.61 -26.40
N ARG A 44 0.57 -13.06 -27.28
CA ARG A 44 1.85 -13.68 -27.63
C ARG A 44 2.84 -13.55 -26.47
N ILE A 45 3.61 -14.61 -26.21
CA ILE A 45 4.56 -14.69 -25.09
C ILE A 45 5.62 -13.58 -25.14
N ASP A 46 6.23 -13.38 -26.31
CA ASP A 46 7.27 -12.36 -26.52
C ASP A 46 6.75 -10.94 -26.32
N ALA A 47 5.52 -10.68 -26.75
CA ALA A 47 4.84 -9.40 -26.53
C ALA A 47 4.52 -9.16 -25.05
N VAL A 48 4.18 -10.18 -24.27
CA VAL A 48 3.95 -10.00 -22.82
C VAL A 48 5.29 -9.82 -22.10
N ALA A 49 6.29 -10.65 -22.42
CA ALA A 49 7.60 -10.63 -21.79
C ALA A 49 8.32 -9.27 -21.93
N SER A 50 8.16 -8.59 -23.08
CA SER A 50 8.78 -7.28 -23.32
C SER A 50 8.17 -6.15 -22.47
N HIS A 51 6.89 -6.24 -22.11
CA HIS A 51 6.19 -5.20 -21.34
C HIS A 51 6.31 -5.37 -19.82
N ILE A 52 6.53 -6.60 -19.33
CA ILE A 52 6.60 -6.91 -17.89
C ILE A 52 7.55 -6.00 -17.10
N PRO A 53 8.79 -5.73 -17.55
CA PRO A 53 9.70 -4.87 -16.79
C PRO A 53 9.16 -3.46 -16.54
N GLY A 54 8.47 -2.89 -17.54
CA GLY A 54 7.84 -1.57 -17.42
C GLY A 54 6.67 -1.59 -16.45
N ILE A 55 5.83 -2.63 -16.51
CA ILE A 55 4.70 -2.84 -15.60
C ILE A 55 5.21 -2.99 -14.15
N ILE A 56 6.22 -3.84 -13.92
CA ILE A 56 6.84 -4.05 -12.60
C ILE A 56 7.33 -2.71 -12.04
N ALA A 57 8.11 -1.95 -12.81
CA ALA A 57 8.66 -0.68 -12.36
C ALA A 57 7.57 0.33 -11.99
N PHE A 58 6.52 0.42 -12.81
CA PHE A 58 5.40 1.34 -12.58
C PHE A 58 4.58 0.96 -11.35
N ARG A 59 4.14 -0.30 -11.23
CA ARG A 59 3.33 -0.79 -10.11
C ARG A 59 4.11 -0.83 -8.80
N TYR A 60 5.41 -1.12 -8.85
CA TYR A 60 6.28 -1.03 -7.68
C TYR A 60 6.42 0.41 -7.20
N ALA A 61 6.54 1.39 -8.10
CA ALA A 61 6.59 2.80 -7.69
C ALA A 61 5.31 3.24 -6.96
N GLN A 62 4.13 2.82 -7.44
CA GLN A 62 2.85 3.08 -6.76
C GLN A 62 2.78 2.40 -5.38
N LEU A 63 3.24 1.14 -5.28
CA LEU A 63 3.35 0.43 -4.00
C LEU A 63 4.26 1.17 -3.01
N GLN A 64 5.42 1.63 -3.46
CA GLN A 64 6.36 2.37 -2.61
C GLN A 64 5.78 3.71 -2.16
N GLU A 65 5.00 4.38 -3.01
CA GLU A 65 4.33 5.62 -2.63
C GLU A 65 3.26 5.38 -1.56
N LEU A 66 2.44 4.33 -1.69
CA LEU A 66 1.49 3.91 -0.66
C LEU A 66 2.20 3.55 0.66
N GLU A 67 3.37 2.90 0.59
CA GLU A 67 4.20 2.62 1.77
C GLU A 67 4.63 3.91 2.49
N MET A 68 5.07 4.91 1.72
CA MET A 68 5.47 6.20 2.27
C MET A 68 4.30 6.92 2.93
N ILE A 69 3.11 6.89 2.32
CA ILE A 69 1.88 7.47 2.89
C ILE A 69 1.50 6.74 4.17
N LEU A 70 1.52 5.40 4.18
CA LEU A 70 1.24 4.60 5.37
C LEU A 70 2.20 4.97 6.51
N LYS A 71 3.50 5.09 6.20
CA LYS A 71 4.51 5.44 7.20
C LYS A 71 4.30 6.84 7.77
N HIS A 72 3.86 7.78 6.94
CA HIS A 72 3.50 9.12 7.40
C HIS A 72 2.29 9.09 8.34
N MET A 73 1.26 8.32 8.00
CA MET A 73 0.07 8.14 8.85
C MET A 73 0.40 7.49 10.19
N GLU A 74 1.30 6.51 10.24
CA GLU A 74 1.81 5.94 11.50
C GLU A 74 2.40 7.03 12.40
N VAL A 75 3.27 7.88 11.85
CA VAL A 75 3.88 8.99 12.61
C VAL A 75 2.83 9.98 13.11
N LEU A 76 1.79 10.27 12.33
CA LEU A 76 0.70 11.16 12.75
C LEU A 76 -0.14 10.57 13.89
N VAL A 77 -0.41 9.26 13.85
CA VAL A 77 -1.09 8.55 14.94
C VAL A 77 -0.25 8.58 16.21
N ASP A 78 1.05 8.25 16.12
CA ASP A 78 1.95 8.23 17.28
C ASP A 78 2.05 9.62 17.93
N ARG A 79 2.11 10.68 17.13
CA ARG A 79 2.11 12.07 17.62
C ARG A 79 0.83 12.42 18.36
N GLU A 80 -0.34 12.00 17.85
CA GLU A 80 -1.61 12.27 18.52
C GLU A 80 -1.72 11.48 19.83
N ILE A 81 -1.28 10.22 19.87
CA ILE A 81 -1.22 9.43 21.12
C ILE A 81 -0.37 10.14 22.18
N VAL A 82 0.81 10.63 21.81
CA VAL A 82 1.70 11.36 22.76
C VAL A 82 1.03 12.63 23.26
N LYS A 83 0.39 13.39 22.36
CA LYS A 83 -0.33 14.63 22.72
C LYS A 83 -1.46 14.34 23.71
N GLN A 84 -2.30 13.35 23.42
CA GLN A 84 -3.42 12.96 24.28
C GLN A 84 -2.94 12.38 25.62
N THR A 85 -1.85 11.60 25.61
CA THR A 85 -1.25 11.04 26.85
C THR A 85 -0.83 12.17 27.80
N LYS A 86 -0.15 13.20 27.27
CA LYS A 86 0.24 14.38 28.06
C LYS A 86 -0.99 15.10 28.63
N TRP A 87 -2.01 15.32 27.80
CA TRP A 87 -3.24 15.96 28.24
C TRP A 87 -3.92 15.22 29.39
N PHE A 88 -3.99 13.88 29.34
CA PHE A 88 -4.52 13.07 30.42
C PHE A 88 -3.68 13.23 31.70
N MET A 89 -2.36 13.12 31.60
CA MET A 89 -1.46 13.26 32.76
C MET A 89 -1.57 14.64 33.44
N GLU A 90 -1.72 15.70 32.65
CA GLU A 90 -1.87 17.08 33.14
C GLU A 90 -3.25 17.34 33.75
N SER A 91 -4.30 16.73 33.18
CA SER A 91 -5.69 16.90 33.67
C SER A 91 -5.97 16.12 34.95
N TYR A 92 -5.26 15.00 35.18
CA TYR A 92 -5.50 14.09 36.30
C TYR A 92 -4.21 13.67 37.05
N PRO A 93 -3.40 14.62 37.54
CA PRO A 93 -2.02 14.38 37.98
C PRO A 93 -1.86 13.51 39.23
N ARG A 94 -2.95 13.28 39.99
CA ARG A 94 -2.95 12.42 41.19
C ARG A 94 -3.70 11.10 41.00
N ALA A 95 -4.34 10.89 39.84
CA ALA A 95 -5.26 9.78 39.64
C ALA A 95 -4.76 8.74 38.62
N ILE A 96 -3.90 9.12 37.67
CA ILE A 96 -3.47 8.23 36.59
C ILE A 96 -1.96 8.23 36.38
N THR A 97 -1.41 7.02 36.22
CA THR A 97 -0.03 6.78 35.83
C THR A 97 0.10 6.88 34.30
N GLU A 98 1.31 7.14 33.80
CA GLU A 98 1.58 7.24 32.37
C GLU A 98 1.08 6.03 31.54
N PRO A 99 1.27 4.76 31.95
CA PRO A 99 0.74 3.62 31.19
C PRO A 99 -0.80 3.63 31.09
N THR A 100 -1.48 4.06 32.14
CA THR A 100 -2.94 4.18 32.17
C THR A 100 -3.41 5.35 31.30
N ALA A 101 -2.74 6.50 31.41
CA ALA A 101 -3.01 7.66 30.56
C ALA A 101 -2.84 7.35 29.08
N ARG A 102 -1.81 6.58 28.71
CA ARG A 102 -1.60 6.12 27.33
C ARG A 102 -2.72 5.23 26.82
N LYS A 103 -3.23 4.30 27.63
CA LYS A 103 -4.39 3.47 27.25
C LYS A 103 -5.63 4.30 26.96
N TYR A 104 -5.89 5.34 27.76
CA TYR A 104 -6.99 6.26 27.50
C TYR A 104 -6.75 7.13 26.27
N ALA A 105 -5.50 7.56 26.04
CA ALA A 105 -5.11 8.29 24.83
C ALA A 105 -5.33 7.45 23.56
N GLU A 106 -4.97 6.16 23.57
CA GLU A 106 -5.18 5.24 22.45
C GLU A 106 -6.66 5.03 22.12
N ALA A 107 -7.55 5.17 23.10
CA ALA A 107 -9.01 5.08 22.94
C ALA A 107 -9.68 6.45 22.65
N HIS A 108 -8.92 7.53 22.57
CA HIS A 108 -9.46 8.87 22.32
C HIS A 108 -9.97 9.00 20.87
N ASP A 109 -11.10 9.69 20.67
CA ASP A 109 -11.76 9.82 19.36
C ASP A 109 -10.83 10.36 18.27
N ASP A 110 -10.02 11.38 18.58
CA ASP A 110 -9.02 11.93 17.63
C ASP A 110 -7.96 10.91 17.19
N VAL A 111 -7.56 10.01 18.08
CA VAL A 111 -6.59 8.94 17.76
C VAL A 111 -7.29 7.87 16.94
N PHE A 112 -8.48 7.45 17.36
CA PHE A 112 -9.28 6.44 16.68
C PHE A 112 -9.57 6.84 15.23
N ALA A 113 -9.99 8.09 14.98
CA ALA A 113 -10.23 8.60 13.63
C ALA A 113 -8.99 8.50 12.72
N ARG A 114 -7.81 8.86 13.24
CA ARG A 114 -6.55 8.76 12.48
C ARG A 114 -6.14 7.30 12.23
N VAL A 115 -6.41 6.40 13.18
CA VAL A 115 -6.15 4.97 13.04
C VAL A 115 -7.00 4.36 11.93
N LEU A 116 -8.28 4.72 11.83
CA LEU A 116 -9.15 4.26 10.74
C LEU A 116 -8.60 4.64 9.37
N ILE A 117 -8.23 5.91 9.17
CA ILE A 117 -7.65 6.39 7.90
C ILE A 117 -6.34 5.66 7.61
N LYS A 118 -5.46 5.50 8.61
CA LYS A 118 -4.21 4.71 8.47
C LYS A 118 -4.50 3.28 8.00
N HIS A 119 -5.55 2.65 8.52
CA HIS A 119 -5.92 1.29 8.13
C HIS A 119 -6.40 1.20 6.68
N GLU A 120 -7.16 2.19 6.20
CA GLU A 120 -7.57 2.23 4.79
C GLU A 120 -6.37 2.38 3.84
N VAL A 121 -5.38 3.22 4.19
CA VAL A 121 -4.11 3.28 3.45
C VAL A 121 -3.41 1.91 3.45
N ALA A 122 -3.40 1.22 4.59
CA ALA A 122 -2.79 -0.10 4.69
C ALA A 122 -3.49 -1.14 3.80
N VAL A 123 -4.82 -1.08 3.68
CA VAL A 123 -5.60 -1.92 2.76
C VAL A 123 -5.17 -1.65 1.32
N ALA A 124 -5.15 -0.38 0.88
CA ALA A 124 -4.72 -0.02 -0.47
C ALA A 124 -3.29 -0.50 -0.77
N ARG A 125 -2.34 -0.30 0.16
CA ARG A 125 -0.96 -0.82 0.05
C ARG A 125 -0.94 -2.33 -0.14
N ASN A 126 -1.74 -3.06 0.63
CA ASN A 126 -1.80 -4.52 0.56
C ASN A 126 -2.38 -5.02 -0.77
N CYS A 127 -3.35 -4.32 -1.35
CA CYS A 127 -3.85 -4.61 -2.71
C CYS A 127 -2.72 -4.53 -3.75
N PHE A 128 -1.91 -3.46 -3.72
CA PHE A 128 -0.76 -3.31 -4.61
C PHE A 128 0.34 -4.35 -4.34
N LEU A 129 0.55 -4.75 -3.08
CA LEU A 129 1.48 -5.83 -2.75
C LEU A 129 1.01 -7.16 -3.38
N SER A 130 -0.29 -7.45 -3.34
CA SER A 130 -0.86 -8.63 -4.00
C SER A 130 -0.71 -8.55 -5.52
N LEU A 131 -0.98 -7.39 -6.12
CA LEU A 131 -0.80 -7.14 -7.55
C LEU A 131 0.64 -7.40 -7.98
N PHE A 132 1.60 -6.82 -7.27
CA PHE A 132 3.03 -6.99 -7.55
C PHE A 132 3.45 -8.46 -7.51
N LYS A 133 3.02 -9.19 -6.47
CA LYS A 133 3.25 -10.64 -6.37
C LYS A 133 2.64 -11.41 -7.55
N GLY A 134 1.45 -11.03 -8.01
CA GLY A 134 0.82 -11.61 -9.20
C GLY A 134 1.65 -11.39 -10.47
N ILE A 135 2.21 -10.19 -10.64
CA ILE A 135 3.05 -9.85 -11.79
C ILE A 135 4.36 -10.66 -11.75
N GLU A 136 4.98 -10.82 -10.58
CA GLU A 136 6.18 -11.65 -10.42
C GLU A 136 5.91 -13.13 -10.73
N ALA A 137 4.78 -13.65 -10.25
CA ALA A 137 4.35 -15.02 -10.56
C ALA A 137 4.13 -15.20 -12.06
N MET A 138 3.48 -14.23 -12.72
CA MET A 138 3.30 -14.22 -14.17
C MET A 138 4.63 -14.20 -14.93
N HIS A 139 5.58 -13.36 -14.50
CA HIS A 139 6.93 -13.33 -15.08
C HIS A 139 7.62 -14.70 -15.01
N TYR A 140 7.56 -15.35 -13.84
CA TYR A 140 8.14 -16.68 -13.64
C TYR A 140 7.45 -17.75 -14.49
N GLN A 141 6.11 -17.75 -14.55
CA GLN A 141 5.35 -18.68 -15.39
C GLN A 141 5.69 -18.54 -16.87
N ILE A 142 5.81 -17.32 -17.37
CA ILE A 142 6.20 -17.05 -18.76
C ILE A 142 7.58 -17.64 -19.06
N ARG A 143 8.56 -17.42 -18.17
CA ARG A 143 9.89 -18.01 -18.32
C ARG A 143 9.83 -19.53 -18.39
N ASN A 144 9.09 -20.18 -17.49
CA ASN A 144 8.96 -21.63 -17.47
C ASN A 144 8.31 -22.17 -18.76
N ILE A 145 7.26 -21.52 -19.26
CA ILE A 145 6.62 -21.90 -20.53
C ILE A 145 7.60 -21.77 -21.70
N VAL A 146 8.41 -20.71 -21.74
CA VAL A 146 9.45 -20.54 -22.77
C VAL A 146 10.47 -21.68 -22.73
N GLU A 147 10.93 -22.06 -21.54
CA GLU A 147 11.90 -23.16 -21.39
C GLU A 147 11.31 -24.52 -21.78
N LEU A 148 10.05 -24.81 -21.41
CA LEU A 148 9.35 -26.03 -21.83
C LEU A 148 9.19 -26.11 -23.36
N ARG A 149 8.80 -24.99 -23.99
CA ARG A 149 8.68 -24.92 -25.46
C ARG A 149 10.01 -25.10 -26.16
N LYS A 150 11.11 -24.55 -25.62
CA LYS A 150 12.47 -24.79 -26.15
C LYS A 150 12.86 -26.27 -26.05
N ALA A 151 12.42 -26.97 -25.01
CA ALA A 151 12.66 -28.40 -24.82
C ALA A 151 11.74 -29.30 -25.65
N GLY A 152 10.76 -28.73 -26.38
CA GLY A 152 9.77 -29.50 -27.15
C GLY A 152 8.68 -30.16 -26.31
N ILE A 153 8.47 -29.69 -25.07
CA ILE A 153 7.45 -30.21 -24.15
C ILE A 153 6.28 -29.24 -24.14
N GLU A 154 5.19 -29.58 -24.81
CA GLU A 154 3.99 -28.73 -24.91
C GLU A 154 2.85 -29.20 -24.00
N ASP A 155 2.67 -30.52 -23.82
CA ASP A 155 1.57 -31.14 -23.07
C ASP A 155 2.09 -32.07 -21.96
N ALA A 156 2.77 -31.50 -20.95
CA ALA A 156 3.21 -32.27 -19.79
C ALA A 156 2.06 -32.49 -18.79
N GLU A 157 1.80 -33.76 -18.43
CA GLU A 157 0.79 -34.13 -17.43
C GLU A 157 1.46 -34.47 -16.08
N PHE A 158 0.75 -34.19 -14.98
CA PHE A 158 1.16 -34.68 -13.66
C PHE A 158 0.78 -36.17 -13.54
N SER A 159 1.78 -37.03 -13.27
CA SER A 159 1.59 -38.45 -12.95
C SER A 159 1.11 -38.66 -11.52
#